data_AF-D1PHK9-F1
#
_entry.id   AF-D1PHK9-F1
#
_cell.length_a   1.000
_cell.length_b   1.000
_cell.length_c   1.000
_cell.angle_alpha   90.00
_cell.angle_beta   90.00
_cell.angle_gamma   90.00
#
_symmetry.space_group_name_H-M   'P 1'
#
loop_
_entity.id
_entity.type
_entity.pdbx_description
1 polymer ?
#
loop_
_entity_poly.entity_id
_entity_poly.type
_entity_poly.pdbx_seq_one_letter_code
_entity_poly.pdbx_strand_id
1 'polypeptide(L)'
;MKRCNLIKRFFIGLLLIVVASISANAQEGLYVKSIFQRFGHAKGCKMVTMQNAQLKGYRLKIYKSLVYKNHATEIAHYLKSDRKAAKKIREVVENGKMVSGYYMMAPLSNGNNRFILFSNPSKSKGTVIYIEGDLSPEDIMQLCYSRR
;
A
#
# COMPACT_ATOMS: atom_id res chain seq x y z
N MET A 1 -22.67 48.96 -7.75
CA MET A 1 -22.43 47.92 -6.72
C MET A 1 -22.85 46.49 -7.09
N LYS A 2 -23.98 46.25 -7.79
CA LYS A 2 -24.48 44.87 -8.07
C LYS A 2 -23.59 44.01 -9.00
N ARG A 3 -22.94 44.63 -10.00
CA ARG A 3 -22.08 43.95 -10.99
C ARG A 3 -20.78 43.37 -10.40
N CYS A 4 -20.21 44.04 -9.39
CA CYS A 4 -18.97 43.62 -8.74
C CYS A 4 -19.19 42.41 -7.80
N ASN A 5 -20.37 42.31 -7.17
CA ASN A 5 -20.76 41.14 -6.36
C ASN A 5 -21.05 39.89 -7.20
N LEU A 6 -21.51 40.06 -8.45
CA LEU A 6 -21.75 38.94 -9.36
C LEU A 6 -20.44 38.30 -9.82
N ILE A 7 -19.44 39.12 -10.13
CA ILE A 7 -18.09 38.65 -10.52
C ILE A 7 -17.41 37.95 -9.34
N LYS A 8 -17.48 38.49 -8.12
CA LYS A 8 -16.95 37.84 -6.91
C LYS A 8 -17.62 36.49 -6.63
N ARG A 9 -18.94 36.38 -6.82
CA ARG A 9 -19.68 35.11 -6.68
C ARG A 9 -19.27 34.08 -7.73
N PHE A 10 -18.97 34.52 -8.95
CA PHE A 10 -18.48 33.65 -10.01
C PHE A 10 -17.09 33.08 -9.69
N PHE A 11 -16.17 33.90 -9.18
CA PHE A 11 -14.84 33.44 -8.75
C PHE A 11 -14.88 32.49 -7.54
N ILE A 12 -15.77 32.74 -6.57
CA ILE A 12 -15.96 31.83 -5.42
C ILE A 12 -16.55 30.48 -5.87
N GLY A 13 -17.52 30.50 -6.79
CA GLY A 13 -18.09 29.28 -7.37
C GLY A 13 -17.05 28.47 -8.15
N LEU A 14 -16.22 29.14 -8.97
CA LEU A 14 -15.14 28.49 -9.70
C LEU A 14 -14.09 27.87 -8.76
N LEU A 15 -13.72 28.58 -7.69
CA LEU A 15 -12.78 28.07 -6.68
C LEU A 15 -13.34 26.83 -5.96
N LEU A 16 -14.63 26.79 -5.63
CA LEU A 16 -15.28 25.64 -5.02
C LEU A 16 -15.32 24.42 -5.95
N ILE A 17 -15.52 24.62 -7.25
CA ILE A 17 -15.48 23.54 -8.25
C ILE A 17 -14.05 22.97 -8.39
N VAL A 18 -13.02 23.82 -8.39
CA VAL A 18 -11.61 23.39 -8.45
C VAL A 18 -11.23 22.61 -7.18
N VAL A 19 -11.64 23.05 -5.99
CA VAL A 19 -11.36 22.34 -4.73
C VAL A 19 -12.12 21.01 -4.64
N ALA A 20 -13.35 20.93 -5.16
CA ALA A 20 -14.11 19.68 -5.25
C ALA A 20 -13.45 18.67 -6.21
N SER A 21 -12.87 19.14 -7.32
CA SER A 21 -12.18 18.30 -8.30
C SER A 21 -10.89 17.67 -7.76
N ILE A 22 -10.21 18.34 -6.83
CA ILE A 22 -9.00 17.81 -6.16
C ILE A 22 -9.38 16.72 -5.16
N SER A 23 -10.55 16.84 -4.52
CA SER A 23 -11.03 15.90 -3.50
C SER A 23 -11.62 14.61 -4.08
N ALA A 24 -12.03 14.62 -5.35
CA ALA A 24 -12.60 13.47 -6.05
C ALA A 24 -11.57 12.45 -6.56
N ASN A 25 -10.27 12.80 -6.56
CA ASN A 25 -9.20 11.83 -6.73
C ASN A 25 -8.93 11.14 -5.39
N ALA A 26 -9.92 10.43 -4.87
CA ALA A 26 -9.75 9.48 -3.79
C ALA A 26 -8.90 8.30 -4.29
N GLN A 27 -7.61 8.57 -4.46
CA GLN A 27 -6.44 7.72 -4.30
C GLN A 27 -6.70 6.21 -4.27
N GLU A 28 -7.16 5.64 -5.39
CA GLU A 28 -7.17 4.18 -5.55
C GLU A 28 -5.73 3.61 -5.66
N GLY A 29 -4.75 4.47 -5.93
CA GLY A 29 -3.34 4.12 -6.05
C GLY A 29 -2.62 4.05 -4.71
N LEU A 30 -2.37 2.83 -4.22
CA LEU A 30 -1.43 2.58 -3.12
C LEU A 30 0.01 2.86 -3.56
N TYR A 31 0.82 3.44 -2.67
CA TYR A 31 2.24 3.73 -2.93
C TYR A 31 3.08 2.46 -3.13
N VAL A 32 2.64 1.33 -2.58
CA VAL A 32 3.23 0.00 -2.78
C VAL A 32 3.26 -0.38 -4.27
N LYS A 33 2.32 0.12 -5.08
CA LYS A 33 2.33 -0.08 -6.53
C LYS A 33 3.62 0.46 -7.15
N SER A 34 4.06 1.64 -6.70
CA SER A 34 5.31 2.28 -7.15
C SER A 34 6.54 1.49 -6.74
N ILE A 35 6.50 0.77 -5.61
CA ILE A 35 7.59 -0.13 -5.19
C ILE A 35 7.79 -1.21 -6.26
N PHE A 36 6.73 -1.92 -6.64
CA PHE A 36 6.84 -2.99 -7.64
C PHE A 36 7.19 -2.47 -9.03
N GLN A 37 6.63 -1.32 -9.44
CA GLN A 37 6.91 -0.73 -10.74
C GLN A 37 8.37 -0.27 -10.87
N ARG A 38 8.90 0.41 -9.84
CA ARG A 38 10.24 1.00 -9.88
C ARG A 38 11.34 -0.01 -9.58
N PHE A 39 11.11 -0.90 -8.62
CA PHE A 39 12.14 -1.83 -8.14
C PHE A 39 12.00 -3.25 -8.70
N GLY A 40 10.94 -3.56 -9.44
CA GLY A 40 10.68 -4.90 -9.96
C GLY A 40 11.79 -5.48 -10.84
N HIS A 41 12.49 -4.61 -11.57
CA HIS A 41 13.62 -4.96 -12.44
C HIS A 41 14.94 -4.30 -12.01
N ALA A 42 14.95 -3.61 -10.86
CA ALA A 42 16.15 -2.93 -10.38
C ALA A 42 17.23 -3.94 -9.97
N LYS A 43 18.49 -3.56 -10.14
CA LYS A 43 19.62 -4.37 -9.68
C LYS A 43 19.51 -4.64 -8.18
N GLY A 44 19.70 -5.90 -7.80
CA GLY A 44 19.57 -6.34 -6.40
C GLY A 44 18.14 -6.65 -5.95
N CYS A 45 17.18 -6.63 -6.88
CA CYS A 45 15.79 -6.98 -6.61
C CYS A 45 15.39 -8.30 -7.29
N LYS A 46 14.50 -9.04 -6.64
CA LYS A 46 13.79 -10.20 -7.21
C LYS A 46 12.30 -10.01 -6.97
N MET A 47 11.56 -9.89 -8.06
CA MET A 47 10.10 -9.73 -8.03
C MET A 47 9.41 -11.00 -8.50
N VAL A 48 8.27 -11.30 -7.86
CA VAL A 48 7.31 -12.31 -8.30
C VAL A 48 5.95 -11.64 -8.38
N THR A 49 5.20 -11.93 -9.45
CA THR A 49 3.78 -11.60 -9.57
C THR A 49 3.02 -12.85 -9.92
N MET A 50 1.96 -13.11 -9.19
CA MET A 50 1.01 -14.18 -9.47
C MET A 50 -0.40 -13.60 -9.45
N GLN A 51 -1.25 -14.11 -10.32
CA GLN A 51 -2.67 -13.77 -10.38
C GLN A 51 -3.47 -15.05 -10.21
N ASN A 52 -4.60 -14.97 -9.52
CA ASN A 52 -5.50 -16.10 -9.28
C ASN A 52 -4.77 -17.36 -8.74
N ALA A 53 -3.89 -17.15 -7.77
CA ALA A 53 -3.07 -18.21 -7.19
C ALA A 53 -3.71 -18.83 -5.95
N GLN A 54 -3.29 -20.05 -5.60
CA GLN A 54 -3.53 -20.62 -4.28
C GLN A 54 -2.24 -20.69 -3.48
N LEU A 55 -2.28 -20.23 -2.24
CA LEU A 55 -1.15 -20.29 -1.30
C LEU A 55 -1.64 -20.90 0.01
N LYS A 56 -1.11 -22.09 0.36
CA LYS A 56 -1.51 -22.84 1.57
C LYS A 56 -3.04 -23.00 1.71
N GLY A 57 -3.75 -23.22 0.59
CA GLY A 57 -5.21 -23.36 0.54
C GLY A 57 -5.98 -22.05 0.34
N TYR A 58 -5.37 -20.89 0.58
CA TYR A 58 -6.00 -19.59 0.39
C TYR A 58 -5.98 -19.13 -1.06
N ARG A 59 -7.11 -18.62 -1.57
CA ARG A 59 -7.23 -18.09 -2.93
C ARG A 59 -6.84 -16.61 -2.96
N LEU A 60 -5.78 -16.30 -3.69
CA LEU A 60 -5.27 -14.95 -3.88
C LEU A 60 -5.62 -14.46 -5.28
N LYS A 61 -6.26 -13.30 -5.38
CA LYS A 61 -6.52 -12.66 -6.68
C LYS A 61 -5.25 -12.04 -7.24
N ILE A 62 -4.51 -11.31 -6.40
CA ILE A 62 -3.19 -10.79 -6.74
C ILE A 62 -2.23 -11.14 -5.61
N TYR A 63 -1.05 -11.64 -5.98
CA TYR A 63 0.09 -11.75 -5.10
C TYR A 63 1.30 -11.13 -5.79
N LYS A 64 1.94 -10.16 -5.14
CA LYS A 64 3.23 -9.61 -5.57
C LYS A 64 4.21 -9.68 -4.42
N SER A 65 5.44 -10.09 -4.70
CA SER A 65 6.52 -10.03 -3.73
C SER A 65 7.73 -9.38 -4.36
N LEU A 66 8.44 -8.56 -3.59
CA LEU A 66 9.71 -7.96 -3.96
C LEU A 66 10.70 -8.21 -2.82
N VAL A 67 11.72 -9.01 -3.09
CA VAL A 67 12.92 -9.07 -2.24
C VAL A 67 13.92 -8.07 -2.80
N TYR A 68 14.49 -7.21 -1.96
CA TYR A 68 15.42 -6.16 -2.39
C TYR A 68 16.68 -6.13 -1.54
N LYS A 69 17.75 -5.60 -2.12
CA LYS A 69 19.01 -5.23 -1.45
C LYS A 69 19.37 -3.79 -1.82
N ASN A 70 19.87 -3.02 -0.84
CA ASN A 70 20.34 -1.64 -0.94
C ASN A 70 19.27 -0.58 -1.29
N HIS A 71 17.99 -0.93 -1.29
CA HIS A 71 16.86 -0.01 -1.59
C HIS A 71 15.98 0.31 -0.37
N ALA A 72 16.44 -0.03 0.84
CA ALA A 72 15.63 0.00 2.06
C ALA A 72 15.08 1.40 2.39
N THR A 73 15.89 2.45 2.27
CA THR A 73 15.47 3.82 2.56
C THR A 73 14.38 4.30 1.61
N GLU A 74 14.55 4.07 0.30
CA GLU A 74 13.57 4.46 -0.72
C GLU A 74 12.26 3.71 -0.54
N ILE A 75 12.32 2.41 -0.33
CA ILE A 75 11.14 1.56 -0.11
C ILE A 75 10.41 1.95 1.19
N ALA A 76 11.13 2.31 2.26
CA ALA A 76 10.55 2.77 3.51
C ALA A 76 9.70 4.04 3.34
N HIS A 77 10.04 4.93 2.40
CA HIS A 77 9.22 6.12 2.12
C HIS A 77 7.85 5.75 1.57
N TYR A 78 7.77 4.82 0.62
CA TYR A 78 6.49 4.34 0.08
C TYR A 78 5.65 3.64 1.16
N LEU A 79 6.28 2.77 1.95
CA LEU A 79 5.60 2.09 3.07
C LEU A 79 5.08 3.08 4.11
N LYS A 80 5.84 4.13 4.44
CA LYS A 80 5.40 5.19 5.38
C LYS A 80 4.18 5.95 4.86
N SER A 81 4.06 6.13 3.55
CA SER A 81 2.89 6.76 2.95
C SER A 81 1.66 5.85 3.02
N ASP A 82 1.79 4.57 2.67
CA ASP A 82 0.68 3.61 2.78
C ASP A 82 0.26 3.38 4.23
N ARG A 83 1.20 3.38 5.18
CA ARG A 83 0.91 3.30 6.62
C ARG A 83 -0.12 4.33 7.07
N LYS A 84 -0.06 5.57 6.55
CA LYS A 84 -0.99 6.65 6.93
C LYS A 84 -2.42 6.38 6.48
N ALA A 85 -2.59 5.62 5.40
CA ALA A 85 -3.88 5.28 4.81
C ALA A 85 -4.38 3.89 5.23
N ALA A 86 -3.65 3.17 6.08
CA ALA A 86 -4.00 1.83 6.50
C ALA A 86 -5.19 1.84 7.46
N LYS A 87 -6.15 0.93 7.25
CA LYS A 87 -7.28 0.69 8.16
C LYS A 87 -6.84 -0.04 9.43
N LYS A 88 -5.88 -0.96 9.31
CA LYS A 88 -5.33 -1.72 10.44
C LYS A 88 -3.83 -1.88 10.26
N ILE A 89 -3.09 -1.66 11.33
CA ILE A 89 -1.63 -1.71 11.35
C ILE A 89 -1.20 -2.75 12.38
N ARG A 90 -0.25 -3.62 11.99
CA ARG A 90 0.52 -4.46 12.89
C ARG A 90 1.98 -4.30 12.55
N GLU A 91 2.79 -3.93 13.54
CA GLU A 91 4.22 -3.70 13.39
C GLU A 91 4.95 -4.46 14.49
N VAL A 92 6.03 -5.13 14.13
CA VAL A 92 6.99 -5.69 15.07
C VAL A 92 8.14 -4.71 15.18
N VAL A 93 8.38 -4.24 16.40
CA VAL A 93 9.46 -3.33 16.73
C VAL A 93 10.48 -4.06 17.58
N GLU A 94 11.73 -4.03 17.16
CA GLU A 94 12.85 -4.63 17.86
C GLU A 94 13.97 -3.60 17.97
N ASN A 95 14.52 -3.42 19.18
CA ASN A 95 15.58 -2.43 19.44
C ASN A 95 15.23 -1.01 18.93
N GLY A 96 13.97 -0.60 19.11
CA GLY A 96 13.45 0.70 18.66
C GLY A 96 13.29 0.85 17.15
N LYS A 97 13.43 -0.24 16.36
CA LYS A 97 13.30 -0.24 14.91
C LYS A 97 12.16 -1.13 14.45
N MET A 98 11.38 -0.65 13.49
CA MET A 98 10.32 -1.43 12.85
C MET A 98 10.95 -2.49 11.93
N VAL A 99 10.90 -3.75 12.35
CA VAL A 99 11.57 -4.87 11.66
C VAL A 99 10.65 -5.64 10.72
N SER A 100 9.34 -5.72 11.01
CA SER A 100 8.36 -6.35 10.12
C SER A 100 6.95 -5.90 10.46
N GLY A 101 5.97 -6.27 9.63
CA GLY A 101 4.58 -5.95 9.91
C GLY A 101 3.68 -6.13 8.70
N TYR A 102 2.41 -5.76 8.88
CA TYR A 102 1.46 -5.63 7.79
C TYR A 102 0.52 -4.43 7.98
N TYR A 103 0.08 -3.90 6.84
CA TYR A 103 -0.95 -2.89 6.72
C TYR A 103 -2.14 -3.47 5.96
N MET A 104 -3.32 -3.40 6.56
CA MET A 104 -4.57 -3.68 5.87
C MET A 104 -5.10 -2.36 5.31
N MET A 105 -5.26 -2.29 3.99
CA MET A 105 -5.76 -1.11 3.30
C MET A 105 -7.30 -1.17 3.20
N ALA A 106 -7.94 -0.09 2.73
CA ALA A 106 -9.35 -0.17 2.35
C ALA A 106 -9.56 -1.32 1.36
N PRO A 107 -10.65 -2.10 1.44
CA PRO A 107 -10.92 -3.14 0.44
C PRO A 107 -11.13 -2.53 -0.95
N LEU A 108 -11.04 -3.35 -1.98
CA LEU A 108 -11.46 -2.99 -3.33
C LEU A 108 -12.99 -2.94 -3.40
N SER A 109 -13.53 -2.32 -4.46
CA SER A 109 -14.98 -2.23 -4.69
C SER A 109 -15.68 -3.59 -4.80
N ASN A 110 -14.95 -4.63 -5.21
CA ASN A 110 -15.44 -6.02 -5.25
C ASN A 110 -15.34 -6.75 -3.90
N GLY A 111 -15.01 -6.06 -2.82
CA GLY A 111 -14.92 -6.63 -1.47
C GLY A 111 -13.58 -7.28 -1.13
N ASN A 112 -12.67 -7.47 -2.09
CA ASN A 112 -11.37 -8.08 -1.79
C ASN A 112 -10.56 -7.22 -0.82
N ASN A 113 -10.00 -7.86 0.20
CA ASN A 113 -9.09 -7.22 1.12
C ASN A 113 -7.73 -7.00 0.47
N ARG A 114 -7.09 -5.88 0.83
CA ARG A 114 -5.76 -5.48 0.36
C ARG A 114 -4.79 -5.46 1.52
N PHE A 115 -3.70 -6.20 1.42
CA PHE A 115 -2.65 -6.24 2.44
C PHE A 115 -1.29 -5.88 1.86
N ILE A 116 -0.54 -5.10 2.61
CA ILE A 116 0.89 -4.85 2.38
C ILE A 116 1.64 -5.46 3.56
N LEU A 117 2.48 -6.45 3.32
CA LEU A 117 3.34 -7.05 4.33
C LEU A 117 4.78 -6.64 4.05
N PHE A 118 5.58 -6.49 5.10
CA PHE A 118 7.00 -6.19 4.94
C PHE A 118 7.86 -6.84 6.02
N SER A 119 9.12 -7.09 5.68
CA SER A 119 10.15 -7.59 6.60
C SER A 119 11.50 -6.99 6.23
N ASN A 120 12.23 -6.49 7.22
CA ASN A 120 13.53 -5.83 7.11
C ASN A 120 14.52 -6.53 8.04
N PRO A 121 14.95 -7.77 7.73
CA PRO A 121 15.85 -8.53 8.58
C PRO A 121 17.25 -7.90 8.70
N SER A 122 17.60 -6.97 7.80
CA SER A 122 18.83 -6.19 7.90
C SER A 122 18.63 -4.76 7.42
N LYS A 123 19.61 -3.88 7.69
CA LYS A 123 19.55 -2.46 7.30
C LYS A 123 19.45 -2.24 5.78
N SER A 124 19.93 -3.17 4.96
CA SER A 124 20.00 -3.02 3.51
C SER A 124 19.11 -4.00 2.75
N LYS A 125 18.61 -5.06 3.38
CA LYS A 125 17.79 -6.08 2.72
C LYS A 125 16.40 -6.12 3.35
N GLY A 126 15.40 -6.26 2.49
CA GLY A 126 14.04 -6.47 2.94
C GLY A 126 13.16 -7.18 1.92
N THR A 127 11.91 -7.31 2.29
CA THR A 127 10.85 -7.91 1.48
C THR A 127 9.59 -7.07 1.63
N VAL A 128 8.93 -6.78 0.52
CA VAL A 128 7.56 -6.24 0.49
C VAL A 128 6.68 -7.23 -0.24
N ILE A 129 5.51 -7.52 0.32
CA ILE A 129 4.49 -8.38 -0.29
C ILE A 129 3.19 -7.57 -0.37
N TYR A 130 2.50 -7.68 -1.50
CA TYR A 130 1.17 -7.14 -1.68
C TYR A 130 0.21 -8.25 -2.07
N ILE A 131 -0.92 -8.30 -1.37
CA ILE A 131 -1.93 -9.34 -1.54
C ILE A 131 -3.30 -8.69 -1.73
N GLU A 132 -4.04 -9.19 -2.72
CA GLU A 132 -5.47 -8.96 -2.88
C GLU A 132 -6.19 -10.30 -2.83
N GLY A 133 -7.24 -10.39 -2.04
CA GLY A 133 -8.07 -11.59 -1.99
C GLY A 133 -9.06 -11.60 -0.85
N ASP A 134 -9.77 -12.72 -0.76
CA ASP A 134 -10.68 -13.02 0.34
C ASP A 134 -9.88 -13.63 1.50
N LEU A 135 -9.21 -12.76 2.24
CA LEU A 135 -8.34 -13.10 3.37
C LEU A 135 -8.67 -12.20 4.55
N SER A 136 -8.78 -12.77 5.74
CA SER A 136 -8.88 -12.00 6.98
C SER A 136 -7.49 -11.63 7.54
N PRO A 137 -7.41 -10.67 8.47
CA PRO A 137 -6.17 -10.43 9.23
C PRO A 137 -5.64 -11.69 9.95
N GLU A 138 -6.52 -12.56 10.42
CA GLU A 138 -6.20 -13.82 11.09
C GLU A 138 -5.59 -14.82 10.09
N ASP A 139 -6.12 -14.90 8.87
CA ASP A 139 -5.51 -15.70 7.79
C ASP A 139 -4.11 -15.23 7.43
N ILE A 140 -3.88 -13.91 7.39
CA ILE A 140 -2.55 -13.33 7.19
C ILE A 140 -1.60 -13.77 8.31
N MET A 141 -2.06 -13.73 9.57
CA MET A 141 -1.26 -14.21 10.70
C MET A 141 -0.94 -15.69 10.57
N GLN A 142 -1.91 -16.52 10.19
CA GLN A 142 -1.69 -17.94 9.96
C GLN A 142 -0.71 -18.18 8.81
N LEU A 143 -0.82 -17.46 7.70
CA LEU A 143 0.10 -17.55 6.57
C LEU A 143 1.56 -17.22 6.97
N CYS A 144 1.75 -16.20 7.80
CA CYS A 144 3.05 -15.71 8.26
C CYS A 144 3.67 -16.51 9.41
N TYR A 145 2.85 -17.00 10.35
CA TYR A 145 3.31 -17.58 11.61
C TYR A 145 2.97 -19.06 11.78
N SER A 146 2.30 -19.71 10.82
CA SER A 146 2.17 -21.17 10.82
C SER A 146 3.59 -21.75 10.82
N ARG A 147 4.02 -22.28 11.96
CA ARG A 147 5.29 -23.01 12.10
C ARG A 147 5.31 -24.12 11.05
N ARG A 148 6.47 -24.29 10.40
CA ARG A 148 6.84 -25.60 9.87
C ARG A 148 7.29 -26.47 11.03
#